data_AF-A0A1W1CWA0-F1
#
_entry.id   AF-A0A1W1CWA0-F1
#
_cell.length_a   1.000
_cell.length_b   1.000
_cell.length_c   1.000
_cell.angle_alpha   90.00
_cell.angle_beta   90.00
_cell.angle_gamma   90.00
#
_symmetry.space_group_name_H-M   'P 1'
#
loop_
_entity.id
_entity.type
_entity.pdbx_description
1 polymer ?
#
loop_
_entity_poly.entity_id
_entity_poly.type
_entity_poly.pdbx_seq_one_letter_code
_entity_poly.pdbx_strand_id
1 'polypeptide(L)'
;MSCYDCHSNNTEYKWYDNIAPLSWYVDNNILKAKFSLNFSKWGEFPSWRRLLFFQGAIPYDIETKKMPPKSYTFMHPDAKISLDEKKQISKWISSIDFTKEQKNE
;
A
#
# COMPACT_ATOMS: atom_id res chain seq x y z
N MET A 1 7.05 7.59 0.79
CA MET A 1 6.36 6.44 1.42
C MET A 1 6.18 5.38 0.33
N SER A 2 6.87 4.25 0.44
CA SER A 2 6.92 3.19 -0.58
C SER A 2 5.57 2.57 -0.96
N CYS A 3 4.52 2.77 -0.15
CA CYS A 3 3.19 2.28 -0.44
C CYS A 3 2.55 2.97 -1.66
N TYR A 4 2.80 4.28 -1.86
CA TYR A 4 2.13 5.06 -2.90
C TYR A 4 2.59 4.69 -4.30
N ASP A 5 3.84 4.26 -4.47
CA ASP A 5 4.41 3.92 -5.77
C ASP A 5 3.62 2.78 -6.44
N CYS A 6 3.21 1.79 -5.64
CA CYS A 6 2.42 0.64 -6.11
C CYS A 6 0.90 0.85 -5.98
N HIS A 7 0.44 1.60 -4.98
CA HIS A 7 -0.99 1.75 -4.67
C HIS A 7 -1.59 3.10 -5.10
N SER A 8 -0.96 3.87 -5.99
CA SER A 8 -1.53 5.12 -6.50
C SER A 8 -1.52 5.18 -8.02
N ASN A 9 -2.32 6.06 -8.61
CA ASN A 9 -2.29 6.28 -10.07
C ASN A 9 -0.96 6.90 -10.54
N ASN A 10 -0.17 7.47 -9.62
CA ASN A 10 1.16 8.01 -9.89
C ASN A 10 2.22 6.95 -9.57
N THR A 11 2.23 5.88 -10.36
CA THR A 11 3.31 4.90 -10.31
C THR A 11 4.50 5.42 -11.10
N GLU A 12 5.61 5.67 -10.42
CA GLU A 12 6.88 5.97 -11.07
C GLU A 12 7.55 4.66 -11.51
N TYR A 13 7.44 4.33 -12.79
CA TYR A 13 8.19 3.22 -13.39
C TYR A 13 9.64 3.64 -13.62
N LYS A 14 10.58 2.79 -13.21
CA LYS A 14 12.00 2.96 -13.50
C LYS A 14 12.33 2.36 -14.88
N TRP A 15 13.48 2.73 -15.43
CA TRP A 15 13.89 2.34 -16.78
C TRP A 15 13.89 0.81 -17.00
N TYR A 16 14.25 0.03 -15.98
CA TYR A 16 14.29 -1.43 -16.04
C TYR A 16 12.91 -2.09 -15.94
N ASP A 17 11.89 -1.38 -15.46
CA ASP A 17 10.51 -1.88 -15.40
C ASP A 17 9.87 -2.00 -16.79
N ASN A 18 10.57 -1.60 -17.86
CA ASN A 18 10.11 -1.69 -19.24
C ASN A 18 10.70 -2.88 -20.03
N ILE A 19 11.56 -3.70 -19.39
CA ILE A 19 12.24 -4.81 -20.06
C ILE A 19 11.44 -6.11 -19.86
N ALA A 20 10.95 -6.70 -20.96
CA ALA A 20 10.26 -7.98 -20.91
C ALA A 20 11.24 -9.13 -20.61
N PRO A 21 10.82 -10.18 -19.86
CA PRO A 21 9.48 -10.42 -19.33
C PRO A 21 9.23 -9.82 -17.93
N LEU A 22 10.21 -9.14 -17.34
CA LEU A 22 10.11 -8.61 -15.97
C LEU A 22 9.06 -7.50 -15.86
N SER A 23 8.96 -6.65 -16.88
CA SER A 23 7.96 -5.59 -16.98
C SER A 23 6.53 -6.10 -16.81
N TRP A 24 6.16 -7.17 -17.52
CA TRP A 24 4.82 -7.77 -17.41
C TRP A 24 4.50 -8.28 -16.01
N TYR A 25 5.49 -8.85 -15.33
CA TYR A 25 5.32 -9.29 -13.95
C TYR A 25 5.09 -8.09 -13.01
N VAL A 26 5.89 -7.03 -13.14
CA VAL A 26 5.75 -5.81 -12.35
C VAL A 26 4.39 -5.16 -12.59
N ASP A 27 4.01 -4.94 -13.85
CA ASP A 27 2.73 -4.35 -14.24
C ASP A 27 1.54 -5.12 -13.67
N ASN A 28 1.56 -6.46 -13.81
CA ASN A 28 0.47 -7.29 -13.29
C ASN A 28 0.35 -7.22 -11.76
N ASN A 29 1.47 -7.13 -11.04
CA ASN A 29 1.44 -6.97 -9.58
C ASN A 29 0.94 -5.58 -9.18
N ILE A 30 1.34 -4.53 -9.88
CA ILE A 30 0.88 -3.15 -9.62
C ILE A 30 -0.62 -3.02 -9.92
N LEU A 31 -1.10 -3.61 -11.02
CA LEU A 31 -2.52 -3.66 -11.34
C LEU A 31 -3.33 -4.35 -10.24
N LYS A 32 -2.85 -5.51 -9.74
CA LYS A 32 -3.48 -6.21 -8.61
C LYS A 32 -3.44 -5.40 -7.31
N ALA A 33 -2.33 -4.72 -7.03
CA ALA A 33 -2.18 -3.86 -5.86
C ALA A 33 -3.21 -2.72 -5.87
N LYS A 34 -3.32 -1.99 -7.01
CA LYS A 34 -4.30 -0.92 -7.22
C LYS A 34 -5.73 -1.43 -7.18
N PHE A 35 -6.00 -2.62 -7.71
CA PHE A 35 -7.33 -3.22 -7.66
C PHE A 35 -7.78 -3.46 -6.21
N SER A 36 -6.89 -3.97 -5.36
CA SER A 36 -7.17 -4.16 -3.94
C SER A 36 -7.33 -2.82 -3.21
N LEU A 37 -6.32 -1.96 -3.31
CA LEU A 37 -6.23 -0.68 -2.61
C LEU A 37 -5.57 0.36 -3.53
N ASN A 38 -6.31 1.43 -3.85
CA ASN A 38 -5.79 2.57 -4.60
C ASN A 38 -5.96 3.86 -3.81
N PHE A 39 -4.86 4.42 -3.31
CA PHE A 39 -4.83 5.67 -2.55
C PHE A 39 -5.29 6.88 -3.36
N SER A 40 -5.11 6.88 -4.69
CA SER A 40 -5.64 7.94 -5.55
C SER A 40 -7.17 7.95 -5.64
N LYS A 41 -7.81 6.81 -5.33
CA LYS A 41 -9.27 6.65 -5.28
C LYS A 41 -9.79 6.54 -3.85
N TRP A 42 -8.97 6.86 -2.85
CA TRP A 42 -9.32 6.68 -1.44
C TRP A 42 -10.60 7.41 -1.05
N GLY A 43 -10.79 8.63 -1.56
CA GLY A 43 -11.99 9.44 -1.34
C GLY A 43 -13.27 8.84 -1.94
N GLU A 44 -13.15 7.94 -2.92
CA GLU A 44 -14.30 7.28 -3.56
C GLU A 44 -14.75 6.02 -2.80
N PHE A 45 -13.94 5.50 -1.87
CA PHE A 45 -14.31 4.32 -1.09
C PHE A 45 -15.36 4.67 -0.05
N PRO A 46 -16.34 3.80 0.23
CA PRO A 46 -17.26 4.04 1.35
C PRO A 46 -16.51 3.96 2.69
N SER A 47 -17.00 4.68 3.71
CA SER A 47 -16.39 4.79 5.04
C SER A 47 -16.05 3.45 5.68
N TRP A 48 -16.95 2.47 5.59
CA TRP A 48 -16.71 1.12 6.13
C TRP A 48 -15.52 0.41 5.45
N ARG A 49 -15.31 0.64 4.14
CA ARG A 49 -14.20 0.03 3.40
C ARG A 49 -12.88 0.70 3.77
N ARG A 50 -12.88 2.03 3.93
CA ARG A 50 -11.73 2.80 4.45
C ARG A 50 -11.32 2.29 5.83
N LEU A 51 -12.29 2.08 6.72
CA LEU A 51 -12.09 1.53 8.07
C LEU A 51 -11.46 0.14 8.03
N LEU A 52 -11.98 -0.76 7.19
CA LEU A 52 -11.46 -2.12 7.03
C LEU A 52 -9.99 -2.14 6.62
N PHE A 53 -9.59 -1.27 5.68
CA PHE A 53 -8.20 -1.18 5.26
C PHE A 53 -7.30 -0.61 6.35
N PHE A 54 -7.70 0.46 7.02
CA PHE A 54 -6.86 1.09 8.03
C PHE A 54 -6.73 0.29 9.32
N GLN A 55 -7.82 -0.30 9.82
CA GLN A 55 -7.78 -1.04 11.08
C GLN A 55 -7.39 -2.50 10.91
N GLY A 56 -7.56 -3.05 9.71
CA GLY A 56 -7.33 -4.47 9.43
C GLY A 56 -6.19 -4.69 8.46
N ALA A 57 -6.47 -4.51 7.17
CA ALA A 57 -5.61 -5.02 6.10
C ALA A 57 -4.20 -4.42 6.10
N ILE A 58 -4.06 -3.09 6.22
CA ILE A 58 -2.77 -2.40 6.17
C ILE A 58 -1.88 -2.79 7.37
N PRO A 59 -2.32 -2.67 8.64
CA PRO A 59 -1.52 -3.12 9.79
C PRO A 59 -1.12 -4.58 9.68
N TYR A 60 -2.08 -5.45 9.34
CA TYR A 60 -1.86 -6.88 9.25
C TYR A 60 -0.81 -7.24 8.19
N ASP A 61 -0.88 -6.64 7.00
CA ASP A 61 0.07 -6.92 5.91
C ASP A 61 1.48 -6.43 6.24
N ILE A 62 1.61 -5.31 6.97
CA ILE A 62 2.89 -4.77 7.43
C ILE A 62 3.49 -5.64 8.56
N GLU A 63 2.68 -6.04 9.54
CA GLU A 63 3.12 -6.86 10.68
C GLU A 63 3.56 -8.25 10.21
N THR A 64 2.76 -8.88 9.34
CA THR A 64 3.03 -10.22 8.81
C THR A 64 4.06 -10.25 7.68
N LYS A 65 4.62 -9.09 7.30
CA LYS A 65 5.59 -8.94 6.20
C LYS A 65 5.05 -9.47 4.86
N LYS A 66 3.72 -9.40 4.66
CA LYS A 66 3.09 -9.64 3.36
C LYS A 66 3.35 -8.47 2.42
N MET A 67 3.46 -7.26 2.97
CA MET A 67 3.84 -6.06 2.22
C MET A 67 5.15 -5.44 2.73
N PRO A 68 6.09 -5.11 1.82
CA PRO A 68 6.11 -5.53 0.42
C PRO A 68 6.38 -7.04 0.29
N PRO A 69 5.99 -7.68 -0.83
CA PRO A 69 6.24 -9.10 -1.05
C PRO A 69 7.74 -9.45 -0.93
N LYS A 70 8.04 -10.65 -0.42
CA LYS A 70 9.44 -11.12 -0.27
C LYS A 70 10.21 -11.12 -1.59
N SER A 71 9.56 -11.50 -2.70
CA SER A 71 10.17 -11.48 -4.04
C SER A 71 10.61 -10.07 -4.45
N TYR A 72 9.80 -9.05 -4.11
CA TYR A 72 10.14 -7.66 -4.37
C TYR A 72 11.31 -7.19 -3.51
N THR A 73 11.27 -7.44 -2.20
CA THR A 73 12.34 -7.04 -1.25
C THR A 73 13.65 -7.80 -1.41
N PHE A 74 13.65 -8.92 -2.14
CA PHE A 74 14.87 -9.63 -2.54
C PHE A 74 15.67 -8.83 -3.58
N MET A 75 14.98 -8.24 -4.56
CA MET A 75 15.60 -7.40 -5.60
C MET A 75 15.69 -5.92 -5.18
N HIS A 76 14.84 -5.48 -4.25
CA HIS A 76 14.75 -4.11 -3.73
C HIS A 76 14.87 -4.10 -2.20
N PRO A 77 16.08 -4.33 -1.64
CA PRO A 77 16.27 -4.37 -0.19
C PRO A 77 15.93 -3.04 0.51
N ASP A 78 16.06 -1.93 -0.22
CA ASP A 78 15.70 -0.57 0.17
C ASP A 78 14.20 -0.38 0.41
N ALA A 79 13.36 -1.22 -0.22
CA ALA A 79 11.91 -1.17 -0.02
C ALA A 79 11.45 -1.83 1.29
N LYS A 80 12.34 -2.47 2.06
CA LYS A 80 11.99 -3.11 3.33
C LYS A 80 11.54 -2.06 4.35
N ILE A 81 10.34 -2.24 4.89
CA ILE A 81 9.80 -1.38 5.96
C ILE A 81 10.58 -1.66 7.25
N SER A 82 11.29 -0.63 7.72
CA SER A 82 12.04 -0.63 8.98
C SER A 82 11.11 -0.69 10.19
N LEU A 83 11.65 -1.08 11.35
CA LEU A 83 10.87 -1.11 12.60
C LEU A 83 10.32 0.27 12.98
N ASP A 84 11.05 1.34 12.68
CA ASP A 84 10.62 2.70 13.00
C ASP A 84 9.50 3.18 12.08
N GLU A 85 9.56 2.86 10.78
CA GLU A 85 8.46 3.11 9.85
C GLU A 85 7.19 2.35 10.26
N LYS A 86 7.32 1.07 10.69
CA LYS A 86 6.17 0.31 11.21
C LYS A 86 5.53 1.03 12.40
N LYS A 87 6.32 1.47 13.36
CA LYS A 87 5.83 2.21 14.54
C LYS A 87 5.16 3.52 14.13
N GLN A 88 5.72 4.25 13.17
CA GLN A 88 5.12 5.49 12.66
C GLN A 88 3.76 5.23 12.01
N ILE A 89 3.66 4.18 11.17
CA ILE A 89 2.41 3.81 10.51
C ILE A 89 1.36 3.38 11.55
N SER A 90 1.71 2.48 12.48
CA SER A 90 0.80 2.04 13.54
C SER A 90 0.32 3.22 14.39
N LYS A 91 1.23 4.11 14.80
CA LYS A 91 0.89 5.30 15.59
C LYS A 91 -0.04 6.24 14.82
N TRP A 92 0.22 6.45 13.53
CA TRP A 92 -0.62 7.27 12.67
C TRP A 92 -2.02 6.68 12.53
N ILE A 93 -2.14 5.38 12.24
CA ILE A 93 -3.43 4.68 12.13
C ILE A 93 -4.23 4.79 13.43
N SER A 94 -3.58 4.60 14.59
CA SER A 94 -4.23 4.72 15.90
C SER A 94 -4.65 6.16 16.25
N SER A 95 -4.07 7.17 15.59
CA SER A 95 -4.44 8.58 15.81
C SER A 95 -5.66 9.04 15.01
N ILE A 96 -6.10 8.23 14.03
CA ILE A 96 -7.25 8.58 13.18
C ILE A 96 -8.55 8.29 13.95
N ASP A 97 -9.35 9.33 14.13
CA ASP A 97 -10.68 9.23 14.72
C ASP A 97 -11.72 8.87 13.64
N PHE A 98 -11.92 7.57 13.43
CA PHE A 98 -12.86 7.05 12.45
C PHE A 98 -14.34 7.31 12.79
N THR A 99 -14.65 7.75 14.03
CA THR A 99 -16.01 8.13 14.40
C THR A 99 -16.48 9.41 13.69
N LYS A 100 -15.53 10.24 13.24
CA LYS A 100 -15.80 11.44 12.43
C LYS A 100 -15.96 11.12 10.94
N GLU A 101 -15.32 10.09 10.44
CA GLU A 101 -15.45 9.68 9.02
C GLU A 101 -16.83 9.11 8.68
N GLN A 102 -17.54 8.52 9.65
CA GLN A 102 -18.89 7.96 9.44
C GLN A 102 -20.02 9.01 9.45
N LYS A 103 -19.75 10.25 9.88
CA LYS A 103 -20.77 11.32 9.97
C LYS A 103 -20.87 12.20 8.72
N ASN A 104 -19.96 12.04 7.77
CA ASN A 104 -19.88 12.86 6.55
C ASN A 104 -20.40 12.13 5.29
N GLU A 105 -21.18 11.05 5.46
CA GLU A 105 -21.85 10.31 4.38
C GLU A 105 -23.38 10.45 4.48
#